data_AF-A0A0N1PG02-F1
#
_entry.id   AF-A0A0N1PG02-F1
#
_cell.length_a   1.000
_cell.length_b   1.000
_cell.length_c   1.000
_cell.angle_alpha   90.00
_cell.angle_beta   90.00
_cell.angle_gamma   90.00
#
_symmetry.space_group_name_H-M   'P 1'
#
loop_
_entity.id
_entity.type
_entity.pdbx_description
1 polymer ?
#
loop_
_entity_poly.entity_id
_entity_poly.type
_entity_poly.pdbx_seq_one_letter_code
_entity_poly.pdbx_strand_id
1 'polypeptide(L)' 'QTWRRSVAADVKAIVLTWPETKGRSQDRANWRRTVDALCPTTGT' A
#
# COMPACT_ATOMS: atom_id res chain seq x y z
N GLN A 1 2.03 -12.57 -14.25
CA GLN A 1 1.84 -11.56 -13.19
C GLN A 1 2.70 -10.34 -13.54
N THR A 2 2.18 -9.10 -13.51
CA THR A 2 3.03 -7.90 -13.62
C THR A 2 3.20 -7.27 -12.25
N TRP A 3 4.33 -6.63 -11.99
CA TRP A 3 4.61 -5.97 -10.71
C TRP A 3 3.47 -5.02 -10.30
N ARG A 4 2.98 -4.20 -11.24
CA ARG A 4 1.83 -3.31 -11.00
C ARG A 4 0.57 -4.03 -10.56
N ARG A 5 0.26 -5.20 -11.13
CA ARG A 5 -0.93 -5.98 -10.75
C ARG A 5 -0.80 -6.59 -9.36
N SER A 6 0.41 -7.01 -8.96
CA SER A 6 0.66 -7.46 -7.58
C SER A 6 0.46 -6.32 -6.59
N VAL A 7 1.11 -5.17 -6.79
CA VAL A 7 0.96 -4.02 -5.88
C VAL A 7 -0.51 -3.53 -5.85
N ALA A 8 -1.21 -3.55 -6.99
CA ALA A 8 -2.64 -3.21 -7.03
C ALA A 8 -3.52 -4.19 -6.23
N ALA A 9 -3.15 -5.47 -6.15
CA ALA A 9 -3.84 -6.45 -5.32
C ALA A 9 -3.53 -6.21 -3.83
N ASP A 10 -2.28 -5.93 -3.48
CA ASP A 10 -1.84 -5.70 -2.10
C ASP A 10 -2.50 -4.44 -1.52
N VAL A 11 -2.54 -3.33 -2.26
CA VAL A 11 -3.22 -2.09 -1.80
C VAL A 11 -4.74 -2.28 -1.70
N LYS A 12 -5.32 -3.14 -2.54
CA LYS A 12 -6.74 -3.49 -2.43
C LYS A 12 -7.02 -4.29 -1.16
N ALA A 13 -6.09 -5.11 -0.69
CA ALA A 13 -6.24 -5.87 0.55
C ALA A 13 -6.33 -4.97 1.80
N ILE A 14 -5.74 -3.76 1.74
CA ILE A 14 -5.88 -2.73 2.79
C ILE A 14 -6.94 -1.67 2.47
N VAL A 15 -7.91 -2.02 1.61
CA VAL A 15 -9.08 -1.19 1.24
C VAL A 15 -8.68 0.13 0.56
N LEU A 16 -7.59 0.13 -0.21
CA LEU A 16 -7.17 1.27 -1.02
C LEU A 16 -7.26 0.98 -2.50
N THR A 17 -7.62 2.02 -3.26
CA THR A 17 -7.49 1.99 -4.71
C THR A 17 -6.08 2.39 -5.15
N TRP A 18 -5.70 1.99 -6.37
CA TRP A 18 -4.42 2.38 -6.95
C TRP A 18 -4.25 3.92 -7.07
N PRO A 19 -5.26 4.71 -7.49
CA PRO A 19 -5.18 6.17 -7.48
C PRO A 19 -4.95 6.78 -6.09
N GLU A 20 -5.65 6.29 -5.06
CA GLU A 20 -5.46 6.77 -3.68
C GLU A 20 -4.07 6.44 -3.15
N THR A 21 -3.54 5.25 -3.47
CA THR A 21 -2.18 4.86 -3.12
C THR A 21 -1.16 5.82 -3.75
N LYS A 22 -1.35 6.19 -5.03
CA LYS A 22 -0.49 7.17 -5.72
C LYS A 22 -0.60 8.58 -5.12
N GLY A 23 -1.77 8.94 -4.57
CA GLY A 23 -1.93 10.16 -3.79
C GLY A 23 -1.15 10.10 -2.47
N ARG A 24 -1.35 9.03 -1.70
CA ARG A 24 -0.70 8.82 -0.39
C ARG A 24 0.81 8.66 -0.49
N SER A 25 1.35 8.14 -1.59
CA SER A 25 2.81 8.03 -1.78
C SER A 25 3.53 9.37 -1.88
N GLN A 26 2.79 10.47 -2.14
CA GLN A 26 3.35 11.82 -2.17
C GLN A 26 3.49 12.43 -0.78
N ASP A 27 2.74 11.91 0.21
CA ASP A 27 2.84 12.31 1.60
C ASP A 27 3.59 11.24 2.41
N ARG A 28 4.72 11.61 3.01
CA ARG A 28 5.60 10.64 3.68
C ARG A 28 4.90 9.93 4.85
N ALA A 29 4.07 10.64 5.61
CA ALA A 29 3.40 10.07 6.78
C ALA A 29 2.29 9.07 6.38
N ASN A 30 1.48 9.43 5.39
CA ASN A 30 0.45 8.56 4.83
C ASN A 30 1.06 7.37 4.07
N TRP A 31 2.18 7.57 3.38
CA TRP A 31 2.92 6.48 2.76
C TRP A 31 3.42 5.48 3.80
N ARG A 32 4.01 5.96 4.90
CA ARG A 32 4.46 5.10 6.00
C ARG A 32 3.31 4.26 6.54
N ARG A 33 2.16 4.87 6.86
CA ARG A 33 0.96 4.14 7.32
C ARG A 33 0.48 3.10 6.31
N THR A 34 0.56 3.41 5.02
CA THR A 34 0.19 2.48 3.95
C THR A 34 1.14 1.28 3.93
N VAL A 35 2.45 1.51 4.04
CA VAL A 35 3.46 0.45 4.13
C VAL A 35 3.30 -0.39 5.40
N ASP A 36 3.03 0.22 6.55
CA ASP A 36 2.81 -0.51 7.81
C ASP A 36 1.55 -1.39 7.75
N ALA A 37 0.50 -0.94 7.04
CA ALA A 37 -0.69 -1.76 6.80
C ALA A 37 -0.43 -2.92 5.84
N LEU A 38 0.45 -2.73 4.84
CA LEU A 38 0.83 -3.77 3.87
C LEU A 38 1.81 -4.80 4.45
N CYS A 39 2.75 -4.33 5.26
CA CYS A 39 3.78 -5.10 5.94
C CYS A 39 3.74 -4.81 7.44
N PRO A 40 2.75 -5.36 8.17
CA PRO A 40 2.67 -5.18 9.61
C PRO A 40 3.96 -5.72 10.25
N THR A 41 4.68 -4.85 10.95
CA THR A 41 5.94 -5.21 11.62
C THR A 41 5.71 -6.08 12.86
N THR A 42 4.46 -6.29 13.25
CA THR A 42 4.06 -7.23 14.31
C THR A 42 4.02 -8.67 13.78
N GLY A 43 5.16 -9.35 13.87
CA GLY A 43 5.23 -10.79 14.14
C GLY A 43 5.47 -11.73 12.95
N THR A 44 6.73 -11.88 12.55
CA THR A 44 7.40 -13.19 12.55
C THR A 44 8.83 -12.98 13.00
#